data_AF-A0A9X3Z2T3-F1
#
_entry.id   AF-A0A9X3Z2T3-F1
#
_cell.length_a   1.000
_cell.length_b   1.000
_cell.length_c   1.000
_cell.angle_alpha   90.00
_cell.angle_beta   90.00
_cell.angle_gamma   90.00
#
_symmetry.space_group_name_H-M   'P 1'
#
loop_
_entity.id
_entity.type
_entity.pdbx_description
1 polymer ?
#
loop_
_entity_poly.entity_id
_entity_poly.type
_entity_poly.pdbx_seq_one_letter_code
_entity_poly.pdbx_strand_id
1 'polypeptide(L)'
;MLKRKALFFSLAMVFASMSILAGNVVAEKKAKSDLKTEVIKTLRKEKKEDSPLYKALKKDHQKYEGIHKKFKTESFKKNFKKIGDDLNKYRKEHPDASSEDLNNYLIETLDKYEKDYHTNKQRVANSDDDLYGYDVDRLNDLEEALLDEEPAKGYYAIAAGVEAWDYTVYLFGKTKYPGGKNDAFRHAYWNITIVMLTDDDWAEAWTDAHEYGHPAYNKNDPNVKMDLHNNKEGRYRAAQDRLDFEDSYLDARESAHTLYKSGKLKYLKNWDKYPSDWGKLILTSFTGSNSDFINDPAY
;
A
#
# COMPACT_ATOMS: atom_id res chain seq x y z
N MET A 1 12.59 66.16 19.14
CA MET A 1 13.41 65.29 20.03
C MET A 1 12.43 64.31 20.65
N LEU A 2 12.44 62.99 20.46
CA LEU A 2 13.51 61.99 20.29
C LEU A 2 13.27 61.08 19.07
N LYS A 3 14.37 60.59 18.52
CA LYS A 3 14.52 59.72 17.35
C LYS A 3 14.64 58.24 17.76
N ARG A 4 14.19 57.36 16.84
CA ARG A 4 14.80 56.08 16.41
C ARG A 4 15.24 55.08 17.49
N LYS A 5 14.42 54.06 17.76
CA LYS A 5 14.84 52.69 18.10
C LYS A 5 13.80 51.67 17.63
N ALA A 6 13.75 51.40 16.33
CA ALA A 6 13.03 50.26 15.79
C ALA A 6 13.64 49.94 14.43
N LEU A 7 14.73 49.15 14.40
CA LEU A 7 15.14 48.36 13.22
C LEU A 7 16.42 47.54 13.52
N PHE A 8 16.41 46.63 14.51
CA PHE A 8 17.49 45.61 14.59
C PHE A 8 17.07 44.25 15.16
N PHE A 9 15.79 44.06 15.54
CA PHE A 9 15.32 42.80 16.13
C PHE A 9 14.51 41.89 15.18
N SER A 10 14.18 42.33 13.96
CA SER A 10 13.36 41.55 13.03
C SER A 10 14.15 40.71 12.01
N LEU A 11 15.46 40.95 11.83
CA LEU A 11 16.25 40.20 10.83
C LEU A 11 16.81 38.89 11.41
N ALA A 12 17.17 38.84 12.68
CA ALA A 12 17.72 37.63 13.33
C ALA A 12 16.68 36.50 13.49
N MET A 13 15.41 36.82 13.70
CA MET A 13 14.33 35.81 13.75
C MET A 13 14.02 35.17 12.40
N VAL A 14 14.17 35.90 11.29
CA VAL A 14 13.92 35.38 9.94
C VAL A 14 15.03 34.42 9.51
N PHE A 15 16.29 34.68 9.90
CA PHE A 15 17.38 33.74 9.65
C PHE A 15 17.32 32.51 10.57
N ALA A 16 16.90 32.66 11.83
CA ALA A 16 16.73 31.52 12.75
C ALA A 16 15.58 30.59 12.30
N SER A 17 14.45 31.13 11.81
CA SER A 17 13.34 30.31 11.32
C SER A 17 13.67 29.60 10.01
N MET A 18 14.37 30.25 9.07
CA MET A 18 14.87 29.59 7.86
C MET A 18 15.94 28.52 8.14
N SER A 19 16.77 28.71 9.17
CA SER A 19 17.79 27.72 9.57
C SER A 19 17.16 26.49 10.24
N ILE A 20 16.08 26.66 10.99
CA ILE A 20 15.31 25.56 11.59
C ILE A 20 14.53 24.79 10.52
N LEU A 21 13.89 25.50 9.57
CA LEU A 21 13.23 24.88 8.41
C LEU A 21 14.22 24.12 7.52
N ALA A 22 15.37 24.72 7.21
CA ALA A 22 16.42 24.04 6.45
C ALA A 22 17.01 22.85 7.22
N GLY A 23 17.22 22.98 8.54
CA GLY A 23 17.69 21.90 9.40
C GLY A 23 16.75 20.71 9.46
N ASN A 24 15.44 20.96 9.57
CA ASN A 24 14.41 19.91 9.57
C ASN A 24 14.30 19.23 8.19
N VAL A 25 14.33 20.00 7.10
CA VAL A 25 14.31 19.44 5.73
C VAL A 25 15.57 18.61 5.44
N VAL A 26 16.74 19.03 5.93
CA VAL A 26 17.99 18.27 5.78
C VAL A 26 17.99 17.00 6.63
N ALA A 27 17.47 17.04 7.85
CA ALA A 27 17.34 15.88 8.72
C ALA A 27 16.36 14.83 8.15
N GLU A 28 15.22 15.27 7.62
CA GLU A 28 14.23 14.40 6.99
C GLU A 28 14.77 13.77 5.69
N LYS A 29 15.44 14.55 4.83
CA LYS A 29 16.11 14.02 3.63
C LYS A 29 17.20 13.00 3.98
N LYS A 30 17.95 13.24 5.06
CA LYS A 30 18.98 12.30 5.52
C LYS A 30 18.36 11.00 6.03
N ALA A 31 17.31 11.07 6.86
CA ALA A 31 16.61 9.88 7.34
C ALA A 31 16.00 9.04 6.20
N LYS A 32 15.40 9.68 5.19
CA LYS A 32 14.87 9.00 3.99
C LYS A 32 15.97 8.34 3.15
N SER A 33 17.10 9.03 2.95
CA SER A 33 18.29 8.47 2.28
C SER A 33 18.87 7.27 3.03
N ASP A 34 18.85 7.30 4.37
CA ASP A 34 19.34 6.23 5.21
C ASP A 34 18.44 4.98 5.11
N LEU A 35 17.11 5.16 5.11
CA LEU A 35 16.13 4.07 4.92
C LEU A 35 16.29 3.39 3.56
N LYS A 36 16.30 4.17 2.46
CA LYS A 36 16.49 3.63 1.10
C LYS A 36 17.78 2.80 1.01
N THR A 37 18.86 3.28 1.61
CA THR A 37 20.15 2.58 1.64
C THR A 37 20.07 1.28 2.45
N GLU A 38 19.38 1.28 3.59
CA GLU A 38 19.17 0.09 4.41
C GLU A 38 18.35 -0.97 3.68
N VAL A 39 17.25 -0.58 3.04
CA VAL A 39 16.39 -1.50 2.27
C VAL A 39 17.17 -2.12 1.10
N ILE A 40 17.95 -1.34 0.35
CA ILE A 40 18.82 -1.87 -0.72
C ILE A 40 19.81 -2.92 -0.18
N LYS A 41 20.39 -2.69 1.02
CA LYS A 41 21.31 -3.66 1.65
C LYS A 41 20.57 -4.93 2.06
N THR A 42 19.36 -4.81 2.61
CA THR A 42 18.51 -5.94 2.98
C THR A 42 18.17 -6.78 1.75
N LEU A 43 17.67 -6.16 0.68
CA LEU A 43 17.33 -6.86 -0.57
C LEU A 43 18.54 -7.60 -1.16
N ARG A 44 19.74 -7.01 -1.16
CA ARG A 44 20.97 -7.70 -1.58
C ARG A 44 21.30 -8.91 -0.71
N LYS A 45 21.19 -8.76 0.60
CA LYS A 45 21.44 -9.86 1.55
C LYS A 45 20.47 -11.02 1.31
N GLU A 46 19.24 -10.71 0.93
CA GLU A 46 18.18 -11.66 0.59
C GLU A 46 18.26 -12.17 -0.86
N LYS A 47 19.25 -11.73 -1.65
CA LYS A 47 19.44 -12.07 -3.06
C LYS A 47 18.26 -11.64 -3.96
N LYS A 48 17.67 -10.48 -3.67
CA LYS A 48 16.51 -9.88 -4.36
C LYS A 48 16.92 -8.72 -5.29
N GLU A 49 18.12 -8.75 -5.85
CA GLU A 49 18.60 -7.70 -6.76
C GLU A 49 17.78 -7.59 -8.06
N ASP A 50 17.07 -8.65 -8.44
CA ASP A 50 16.20 -8.62 -9.61
C ASP A 50 14.75 -8.17 -9.30
N SER A 51 14.44 -7.93 -8.02
CA SER A 51 13.08 -7.52 -7.61
C SER A 51 12.71 -6.13 -8.16
N PRO A 52 11.42 -5.88 -8.46
CA PRO A 52 10.95 -4.57 -8.87
C PRO A 52 11.34 -3.46 -7.90
N LEU A 53 11.26 -3.71 -6.59
CA LEU A 53 11.65 -2.75 -5.56
C LEU A 53 13.13 -2.40 -5.61
N TYR A 54 14.02 -3.39 -5.71
CA TYR A 54 15.45 -3.12 -5.82
C TYR A 54 15.77 -2.28 -7.06
N LYS A 55 15.19 -2.65 -8.20
CA LYS A 55 15.36 -1.93 -9.48
C LYS A 55 14.86 -0.48 -9.37
N ALA A 56 13.65 -0.26 -8.84
CA ALA A 56 13.08 1.07 -8.65
C ALA A 56 13.95 1.95 -7.74
N LEU A 57 14.44 1.41 -6.62
CA LEU A 57 15.30 2.15 -5.68
C LEU A 57 16.70 2.43 -6.24
N LYS A 58 17.20 1.64 -7.18
CA LYS A 58 18.55 1.85 -7.76
C LYS A 58 18.61 2.93 -8.82
N LYS A 59 17.47 3.38 -9.34
CA LYS A 59 17.38 4.44 -10.34
C LYS A 59 17.55 5.82 -9.70
N ASP A 60 18.15 6.73 -10.47
CA ASP A 60 18.21 8.14 -10.13
C ASP A 60 16.84 8.81 -10.39
N HIS A 61 16.16 8.37 -11.45
CA HIS A 61 14.81 8.81 -11.84
C HIS A 61 13.96 7.61 -12.26
N GLN A 62 12.73 7.54 -11.75
CA GLN A 62 11.73 6.54 -12.16
C GLN A 62 11.12 6.91 -13.52
N LYS A 63 10.53 5.93 -14.21
CA LYS A 63 9.97 6.13 -15.56
C LYS A 63 8.86 7.20 -15.60
N TYR A 64 8.03 7.24 -14.58
CA TYR A 64 6.91 8.16 -14.42
C TYR A 64 7.07 9.00 -13.14
N GLU A 65 8.26 9.58 -12.95
CA GLU A 65 8.61 10.34 -11.75
C GLU A 65 7.53 11.37 -11.36
N GLY A 66 7.09 11.30 -10.11
CA GLY A 66 6.08 12.20 -9.54
C GLY A 66 4.63 11.81 -9.80
N ILE A 67 4.34 10.71 -10.53
CA ILE A 67 2.96 10.28 -10.78
C ILE A 67 2.22 9.91 -9.48
N HIS A 68 2.94 9.47 -8.44
CA HIS A 68 2.37 9.22 -7.11
C HIS A 68 1.57 10.39 -6.54
N LYS A 69 1.91 11.63 -6.91
CA LYS A 69 1.17 12.82 -6.46
C LYS A 69 -0.28 12.83 -6.97
N LYS A 70 -0.55 12.25 -8.15
CA LYS A 70 -1.91 12.13 -8.70
C LYS A 70 -2.78 11.16 -7.91
N PHE A 71 -2.18 10.18 -7.24
CA PHE A 71 -2.90 9.21 -6.40
C PHE A 71 -3.25 9.78 -5.02
N LYS A 72 -2.67 10.92 -4.66
CA LYS A 72 -2.92 11.63 -3.39
C LYS A 72 -3.90 12.79 -3.53
N THR A 73 -4.59 12.92 -4.67
CA THR A 73 -5.57 13.99 -4.89
C THR A 73 -6.96 13.57 -4.43
N GLU A 74 -7.77 14.56 -4.03
CA GLU A 74 -9.19 14.34 -3.74
C GLU A 74 -9.97 13.84 -4.97
N SER A 75 -9.53 14.20 -6.18
CA SER A 75 -10.12 13.68 -7.41
C SER A 75 -9.91 12.18 -7.53
N PHE A 76 -8.70 11.69 -7.26
CA PHE A 76 -8.40 10.27 -7.29
C PHE A 76 -9.28 9.51 -6.32
N LYS A 77 -9.38 9.95 -5.05
CA LYS A 77 -10.18 9.28 -4.03
C LYS A 77 -11.65 9.12 -4.41
N LYS A 78 -12.25 10.19 -4.94
CA LYS A 78 -13.66 10.20 -5.34
C LYS A 78 -13.95 9.48 -6.65
N ASN A 79 -12.94 9.27 -7.49
CA ASN A 79 -13.09 8.58 -8.76
C ASN A 79 -12.37 7.23 -8.77
N PHE A 80 -11.90 6.73 -7.62
CA PHE A 80 -11.05 5.56 -7.51
C PHE A 80 -11.63 4.35 -8.25
N LYS A 81 -12.89 4.03 -7.98
CA LYS A 81 -13.59 2.91 -8.61
C LYS A 81 -13.76 3.12 -10.13
N LYS A 82 -14.11 4.33 -10.55
CA LYS A 82 -14.31 4.66 -11.98
C LYS A 82 -13.00 4.57 -12.78
N ILE A 83 -11.89 5.02 -12.18
CA ILE A 83 -10.55 4.88 -12.76
C ILE A 83 -10.21 3.40 -12.95
N GLY A 84 -10.52 2.55 -11.96
CA GLY A 84 -10.33 1.10 -12.06
C GLY A 84 -11.22 0.44 -13.09
N ASP A 85 -12.49 0.83 -13.15
CA ASP A 85 -13.44 0.33 -14.15
C ASP A 85 -12.96 0.67 -15.57
N ASP A 86 -12.50 1.91 -15.82
CA ASP A 86 -11.90 2.34 -17.10
C ASP A 86 -10.62 1.54 -17.42
N LEU A 87 -9.68 1.39 -16.46
CA LEU A 87 -8.43 0.65 -16.66
C LEU A 87 -8.67 -0.85 -16.94
N ASN A 88 -9.60 -1.48 -16.19
CA ASN A 88 -9.96 -2.87 -16.38
C ASN A 88 -10.65 -3.11 -17.71
N LYS A 89 -11.52 -2.19 -18.13
CA LYS A 89 -12.14 -2.24 -19.45
C LYS A 89 -11.08 -2.18 -20.54
N TYR A 90 -10.14 -1.23 -20.45
CA TYR A 90 -9.04 -1.11 -21.40
C TYR A 90 -8.21 -2.39 -21.48
N ARG A 91 -7.79 -2.96 -20.35
CA ARG A 91 -7.02 -4.21 -20.31
C ARG A 91 -7.77 -5.39 -20.96
N LYS A 92 -9.09 -5.48 -20.79
CA LYS A 92 -9.93 -6.52 -21.42
C LYS A 92 -10.10 -6.31 -22.92
N GLU A 93 -10.21 -5.07 -23.36
CA GLU A 93 -10.34 -4.71 -24.78
C GLU A 93 -8.98 -4.80 -25.52
N HIS A 94 -7.87 -4.76 -24.78
CA HIS A 94 -6.50 -4.82 -25.29
C HIS A 94 -5.67 -5.89 -24.54
N PRO A 95 -5.95 -7.19 -24.75
CA PRO A 95 -5.29 -8.28 -24.00
C PRO A 95 -3.78 -8.40 -24.28
N ASP A 96 -3.29 -7.79 -25.35
CA ASP A 96 -1.88 -7.71 -25.73
C ASP A 96 -1.20 -6.40 -25.30
N ALA A 97 -1.91 -5.51 -24.58
CA ALA A 97 -1.37 -4.27 -24.05
C ALA A 97 -0.14 -4.55 -23.18
N SER A 98 0.95 -3.85 -23.47
CA SER A 98 2.14 -3.89 -22.63
C SER A 98 1.90 -3.19 -21.29
N SER A 99 2.77 -3.41 -20.31
CA SER A 99 2.72 -2.64 -19.06
C SER A 99 2.84 -1.13 -19.31
N GLU A 100 3.58 -0.71 -20.34
CA GLU A 100 3.66 0.69 -20.74
C GLU A 100 2.34 1.24 -21.29
N ASP A 101 1.60 0.46 -22.08
CA ASP A 101 0.29 0.86 -22.59
C ASP A 101 -0.71 1.04 -21.44
N LEU A 102 -0.74 0.10 -20.49
CA LEU A 102 -1.58 0.20 -19.29
C LEU A 102 -1.21 1.40 -18.43
N ASN A 103 0.08 1.68 -18.24
CA ASN A 103 0.55 2.83 -17.48
C ASN A 103 0.14 4.14 -18.16
N ASN A 104 0.36 4.26 -19.47
CA ASN A 104 -0.01 5.46 -20.23
C ASN A 104 -1.53 5.69 -20.20
N TYR A 105 -2.33 4.64 -20.39
CA TYR A 105 -3.79 4.72 -20.31
C TYR A 105 -4.26 5.16 -18.92
N LEU A 106 -3.67 4.62 -17.85
CA LEU A 106 -3.99 5.05 -16.49
C LEU A 106 -3.65 6.53 -16.28
N ILE A 107 -2.51 7.00 -16.77
CA ILE A 107 -2.10 8.42 -16.64
C ILE A 107 -3.10 9.34 -17.35
N GLU A 108 -3.49 9.00 -18.58
CA GLU A 108 -4.53 9.73 -19.33
C GLU A 108 -5.88 9.73 -18.59
N THR A 109 -6.23 8.59 -17.98
CA THR A 109 -7.46 8.44 -17.19
C THR A 109 -7.41 9.32 -15.94
N LEU A 110 -6.28 9.35 -15.22
CA LEU A 110 -6.09 10.23 -14.06
C LEU A 110 -6.25 11.70 -14.46
N ASP A 111 -5.67 12.12 -15.58
CA ASP A 111 -5.78 13.50 -16.09
C ASP A 111 -7.21 13.88 -16.49
N LYS A 112 -7.93 12.96 -17.14
CA LYS A 112 -9.36 13.10 -17.45
C LYS A 112 -10.18 13.38 -16.19
N TYR A 113 -10.05 12.54 -15.15
CA TYR A 113 -10.83 12.70 -13.93
C TYR A 113 -10.43 13.93 -13.11
N GLU A 114 -9.13 14.27 -13.05
CA GLU A 114 -8.66 15.50 -12.42
C GLU A 114 -9.27 16.75 -13.09
N LYS A 115 -9.27 16.80 -14.42
CA LYS A 115 -9.89 17.91 -15.18
C LYS A 115 -11.39 17.99 -14.93
N ASP A 116 -12.10 16.87 -14.99
CA ASP A 116 -13.54 16.81 -14.79
C ASP A 116 -13.93 17.26 -13.37
N TYR A 117 -13.13 16.88 -12.36
CA TYR A 117 -13.33 17.28 -10.97
C TYR A 117 -13.24 18.80 -10.77
N HIS A 118 -12.23 19.46 -11.36
CA HIS A 118 -12.09 20.92 -11.24
C HIS A 118 -13.14 21.69 -12.04
N THR A 119 -13.58 21.14 -13.17
CA THR A 119 -14.57 21.80 -14.04
C THR A 119 -15.98 21.72 -13.45
N ASN A 120 -16.32 20.65 -12.73
CA ASN A 120 -17.67 20.36 -12.25
C ASN A 120 -17.84 20.39 -10.72
N LYS A 121 -17.07 21.24 -10.00
CA LYS A 121 -17.05 21.33 -8.52
C LYS A 121 -18.43 21.36 -7.82
N GLN A 122 -19.51 21.74 -8.51
CA GLN A 122 -20.88 21.79 -7.97
C GLN A 122 -21.72 20.51 -8.12
N ARG A 123 -21.21 19.42 -8.71
CA ARG A 123 -22.00 18.19 -8.98
C ARG A 123 -21.47 16.91 -8.34
N VAL A 124 -20.37 16.96 -7.61
CA VAL A 124 -19.86 15.78 -6.90
C VAL A 124 -20.61 15.67 -5.58
N ALA A 125 -21.86 15.21 -5.65
CA ALA A 125 -22.55 14.61 -4.51
C ALA A 125 -21.62 13.52 -3.93
N ASN A 126 -21.66 13.32 -2.61
CA ASN A 126 -21.00 12.17 -1.97
C ASN A 126 -21.40 10.91 -2.75
N SER A 127 -20.49 10.37 -3.55
CA SER A 127 -20.72 9.11 -4.25
C SER A 127 -20.45 7.99 -3.28
N ASP A 128 -21.24 6.92 -3.35
CA ASP A 128 -20.97 5.65 -2.67
C ASP A 128 -19.64 5.01 -3.12
N ASP A 129 -18.97 5.59 -4.12
CA ASP A 129 -17.66 5.21 -4.69
C ASP A 129 -16.44 5.84 -3.96
N ASP A 130 -16.64 6.54 -2.84
CA ASP A 130 -15.58 7.26 -2.13
C ASP A 130 -14.69 6.31 -1.30
N LEU A 131 -13.37 6.46 -1.40
CA LEU A 131 -12.37 5.77 -0.57
C LEU A 131 -12.39 6.27 0.91
N TYR A 132 -13.57 6.37 1.52
CA TYR A 132 -13.70 6.78 2.93
C TYR A 132 -13.05 5.74 3.85
N GLY A 133 -11.76 5.94 4.14
CA GLY A 133 -11.01 5.18 5.15
C GLY A 133 -9.77 4.44 4.65
N TYR A 134 -9.54 4.34 3.33
CA TYR A 134 -8.27 3.81 2.80
C TYR A 134 -7.29 4.95 2.57
N ASP A 135 -6.24 5.00 3.38
CA ASP A 135 -5.37 6.17 3.50
C ASP A 135 -4.28 6.17 2.39
N VAL A 136 -4.69 6.33 1.13
CA VAL A 136 -3.77 6.45 -0.02
C VAL A 136 -2.82 7.65 0.15
N ASP A 137 -3.18 8.64 0.97
CA ASP A 137 -2.31 9.76 1.31
C ASP A 137 -1.06 9.35 2.10
N ARG A 138 -1.03 8.12 2.65
CA ARG A 138 0.07 7.57 3.46
C ARG A 138 1.03 6.65 2.71
N LEU A 139 1.00 6.58 1.37
CA LEU A 139 2.04 5.87 0.64
C LEU A 139 3.42 6.37 1.10
N ASN A 140 4.26 5.44 1.51
CA ASN A 140 5.63 5.72 1.95
C ASN A 140 6.57 5.86 0.74
N ASP A 141 7.76 6.43 0.95
CA ASP A 141 8.72 6.71 -0.13
C ASP A 141 9.11 5.48 -0.98
N LEU A 142 9.03 4.26 -0.43
CA LEU A 142 9.31 3.02 -1.17
C LEU A 142 8.15 2.63 -2.08
N GLU A 143 6.92 2.75 -1.58
CA GLU A 143 5.70 2.54 -2.38
C GLU A 143 5.56 3.62 -3.46
N GLU A 144 5.89 4.88 -3.14
CA GLU A 144 5.95 5.97 -4.12
C GLU A 144 6.95 5.67 -5.24
N ALA A 145 8.13 5.15 -4.91
CA ALA A 145 9.14 4.78 -5.91
C ALA A 145 8.67 3.64 -6.83
N LEU A 146 7.91 2.67 -6.32
CA LEU A 146 7.29 1.63 -7.14
C LEU A 146 6.18 2.21 -8.02
N LEU A 147 5.34 3.07 -7.46
CA LEU A 147 4.22 3.66 -8.18
C LEU A 147 4.68 4.61 -9.29
N ASP A 148 5.79 5.30 -9.10
CA ASP A 148 6.47 6.09 -10.14
C ASP A 148 7.15 5.23 -11.21
N GLU A 149 7.36 3.94 -10.96
CA GLU A 149 7.94 3.01 -11.93
C GLU A 149 6.86 2.28 -12.75
N GLU A 150 5.82 1.77 -12.10
CA GLU A 150 4.72 0.98 -12.71
C GLU A 150 3.35 1.41 -12.14
N PRO A 151 2.81 2.57 -12.54
CA PRO A 151 1.61 3.14 -11.92
C PRO A 151 0.36 2.26 -12.04
N ALA A 152 0.17 1.51 -13.13
CA ALA A 152 -0.97 0.61 -13.29
C ALA A 152 -0.92 -0.55 -12.29
N LYS A 153 0.24 -1.17 -12.11
CA LYS A 153 0.42 -2.21 -11.09
C LYS A 153 0.30 -1.64 -9.67
N GLY A 154 0.77 -0.40 -9.46
CA GLY A 154 0.58 0.34 -8.21
C GLY A 154 -0.90 0.58 -7.88
N TYR A 155 -1.70 1.00 -8.87
CA TYR A 155 -3.15 1.13 -8.74
C TYR A 155 -3.79 -0.20 -8.33
N TYR A 156 -3.44 -1.30 -9.00
CA TYR A 156 -3.97 -2.62 -8.67
C TYR A 156 -3.60 -3.08 -7.27
N ALA A 157 -2.40 -2.76 -6.78
CA ALA A 157 -2.01 -3.09 -5.42
C ALA A 157 -2.80 -2.31 -4.35
N ILE A 158 -3.12 -1.05 -4.64
CA ILE A 158 -4.03 -0.22 -3.81
C ILE A 158 -5.45 -0.81 -3.85
N ALA A 159 -5.98 -1.14 -5.03
CA ALA A 159 -7.31 -1.75 -5.17
C ALA A 159 -7.43 -3.09 -4.44
N ALA A 160 -6.41 -3.93 -4.53
CA ALA A 160 -6.33 -5.17 -3.75
C ALA A 160 -6.37 -4.90 -2.23
N GLY A 161 -5.73 -3.82 -1.78
CA GLY A 161 -5.70 -3.46 -0.36
C GLY A 161 -7.05 -2.95 0.15
N VAL A 162 -7.76 -2.16 -0.66
CA VAL A 162 -9.13 -1.70 -0.37
C VAL A 162 -10.07 -2.89 -0.26
N GLU A 163 -10.07 -3.76 -1.26
CA GLU A 163 -10.89 -4.98 -1.28
C GLU A 163 -10.57 -5.90 -0.08
N ALA A 164 -9.28 -6.10 0.23
CA ALA A 164 -8.89 -6.93 1.36
C ALA A 164 -9.34 -6.35 2.70
N TRP A 165 -9.29 -5.03 2.85
CA TRP A 165 -9.80 -4.35 4.03
C TRP A 165 -11.31 -4.52 4.16
N ASP A 166 -12.07 -4.17 3.13
CA ASP A 166 -13.53 -4.20 3.15
C ASP A 166 -14.07 -5.61 3.39
N TYR A 167 -13.51 -6.60 2.70
CA TYR A 167 -13.91 -7.98 2.90
C TYR A 167 -13.54 -8.50 4.29
N THR A 168 -12.40 -8.09 4.85
CA THR A 168 -12.04 -8.43 6.24
C THR A 168 -12.99 -7.77 7.24
N VAL A 169 -13.38 -6.51 7.03
CA VAL A 169 -14.38 -5.83 7.86
C VAL A 169 -15.72 -6.57 7.78
N TYR A 170 -16.15 -6.94 6.57
CA TYR A 170 -17.37 -7.72 6.39
C TYR A 170 -17.29 -9.05 7.15
N LEU A 171 -16.25 -9.85 6.95
CA LEU A 171 -16.15 -11.17 7.57
C LEU A 171 -16.01 -11.12 9.09
N PHE A 172 -15.15 -10.24 9.63
CA PHE A 172 -14.76 -10.26 11.04
C PHE A 172 -15.40 -9.13 11.87
N GLY A 173 -16.18 -8.26 11.24
CA GLY A 173 -16.75 -7.03 11.83
C GLY A 173 -15.74 -5.95 12.20
N LYS A 174 -14.42 -6.20 12.02
CA LYS A 174 -13.35 -5.25 12.35
C LYS A 174 -12.02 -5.62 11.71
N THR A 175 -11.20 -4.59 11.47
CA THR A 175 -9.77 -4.66 11.10
C THR A 175 -8.87 -3.95 12.10
N LYS A 176 -9.45 -3.32 13.14
CA LYS A 176 -8.87 -2.16 13.83
C LYS A 176 -7.57 -2.38 14.63
N TYR A 177 -7.05 -3.61 14.76
CA TYR A 177 -5.84 -3.83 15.54
C TYR A 177 -4.89 -4.87 14.93
N PRO A 178 -3.58 -4.55 14.86
CA PRO A 178 -2.58 -5.40 14.25
C PRO A 178 -2.39 -6.70 15.05
N GLY A 179 -2.14 -7.80 14.35
CA GLY A 179 -1.73 -9.07 14.97
C GLY A 179 -2.81 -10.11 15.19
N GLY A 180 -4.09 -9.79 14.94
CA GLY A 180 -5.19 -10.75 15.07
C GLY A 180 -5.26 -11.77 13.92
N LYS A 181 -6.12 -12.80 14.06
CA LYS A 181 -6.39 -13.74 12.96
C LYS A 181 -7.01 -13.04 11.74
N ASN A 182 -7.85 -12.03 11.97
CA ASN A 182 -8.45 -11.19 10.94
C ASN A 182 -7.37 -10.40 10.17
N ASP A 183 -6.33 -9.95 10.86
CA ASP A 183 -5.19 -9.26 10.25
C ASP A 183 -4.36 -10.22 9.40
N ALA A 184 -4.12 -11.43 9.91
CA ALA A 184 -3.48 -12.51 9.16
C ALA A 184 -4.26 -12.86 7.87
N PHE A 185 -5.59 -12.93 7.95
CA PHE A 185 -6.45 -13.11 6.78
C PHE A 185 -6.30 -11.94 5.80
N ARG A 186 -6.37 -10.70 6.27
CA ARG A 186 -6.25 -9.49 5.45
C ARG A 186 -4.95 -9.46 4.65
N HIS A 187 -3.82 -9.71 5.29
CA HIS A 187 -2.50 -9.72 4.64
C HIS A 187 -2.38 -10.81 3.57
N ALA A 188 -2.87 -12.01 3.88
CA ALA A 188 -2.89 -13.11 2.94
C ALA A 188 -3.82 -12.83 1.75
N TYR A 189 -5.04 -12.36 2.00
CA TYR A 189 -6.01 -12.01 0.97
C TYR A 189 -5.52 -10.87 0.08
N TRP A 190 -4.92 -9.83 0.68
CA TRP A 190 -4.31 -8.73 -0.06
C TRP A 190 -3.27 -9.24 -1.06
N ASN A 191 -2.35 -10.09 -0.62
CA ASN A 191 -1.33 -10.65 -1.51
C ASN A 191 -1.90 -11.57 -2.59
N ILE A 192 -2.92 -12.37 -2.28
CA ILE A 192 -3.63 -13.18 -3.28
C ILE A 192 -4.18 -12.29 -4.39
N THR A 193 -4.85 -11.21 -4.01
CA THR A 193 -5.49 -10.27 -4.94
C THR A 193 -4.47 -9.44 -5.73
N ILE A 194 -3.32 -9.05 -5.14
CA ILE A 194 -2.26 -8.40 -5.93
C ILE A 194 -1.76 -9.35 -7.01
N VAL A 195 -1.49 -10.62 -6.69
CA VAL A 195 -1.01 -11.61 -7.68
C VAL A 195 -2.02 -11.79 -8.80
N MET A 196 -3.30 -11.98 -8.46
CA MET A 196 -4.40 -12.08 -9.44
C MET A 196 -4.43 -10.87 -10.39
N LEU A 197 -4.32 -9.65 -9.85
CA LEU A 197 -4.41 -8.44 -10.66
C LEU A 197 -3.10 -8.10 -11.40
N THR A 198 -1.96 -8.62 -10.95
CA THR A 198 -0.62 -8.30 -11.46
C THR A 198 0.22 -9.57 -11.64
N ASP A 199 1.16 -9.84 -10.73
CA ASP A 199 2.03 -11.00 -10.67
C ASP A 199 2.70 -11.14 -9.28
N ASP A 200 3.37 -12.28 -9.05
CA ASP A 200 4.06 -12.59 -7.78
C ASP A 200 5.21 -11.64 -7.47
N ASP A 201 6.04 -11.31 -8.47
CA ASP A 201 7.20 -10.42 -8.29
C ASP A 201 6.77 -9.02 -7.86
N TRP A 202 5.68 -8.50 -8.45
CA TRP A 202 5.10 -7.23 -8.06
C TRP A 202 4.45 -7.28 -6.68
N ALA A 203 3.70 -8.34 -6.38
CA ALA A 203 3.09 -8.53 -5.07
C ALA A 203 4.14 -8.56 -3.94
N GLU A 204 5.26 -9.26 -4.15
CA GLU A 204 6.37 -9.25 -3.21
C GLU A 204 6.98 -7.85 -3.09
N ALA A 205 7.30 -7.19 -4.20
CA ALA A 205 7.93 -5.87 -4.17
C ALA A 205 7.06 -4.82 -3.45
N TRP A 206 5.76 -4.79 -3.75
CA TRP A 206 4.83 -3.84 -3.16
C TRP A 206 4.66 -4.09 -1.66
N THR A 207 4.48 -5.35 -1.25
CA THR A 207 4.26 -5.67 0.16
C THR A 207 5.54 -5.56 0.97
N ASP A 208 6.72 -5.87 0.41
CA ASP A 208 8.01 -5.57 1.03
C ASP A 208 8.19 -4.05 1.23
N ALA A 209 7.82 -3.23 0.23
CA ALA A 209 7.85 -1.77 0.35
C ALA A 209 6.92 -1.25 1.45
N HIS A 210 5.74 -1.86 1.60
CA HIS A 210 4.79 -1.55 2.67
C HIS A 210 5.40 -1.82 4.06
N GLU A 211 5.95 -3.02 4.27
CA GLU A 211 6.51 -3.41 5.56
C GLU A 211 7.79 -2.63 5.90
N TYR A 212 8.71 -2.47 4.94
CA TYR A 212 9.99 -1.79 5.16
C TYR A 212 9.86 -0.28 5.29
N GLY A 213 8.84 0.30 4.66
CA GLY A 213 8.58 1.73 4.69
C GLY A 213 7.80 2.20 5.90
N HIS A 214 7.33 1.28 6.75
CA HIS A 214 6.59 1.63 7.96
C HIS A 214 7.49 2.41 8.94
N PRO A 215 7.05 3.56 9.51
CA PRO A 215 7.91 4.39 10.37
C PRO A 215 8.44 3.68 11.63
N ALA A 216 7.72 2.67 12.10
CA ALA A 216 8.12 1.83 13.23
C ALA A 216 8.80 0.52 12.81
N TYR A 217 9.21 0.39 11.54
CA TYR A 217 9.82 -0.83 11.03
C TYR A 217 11.00 -1.25 11.90
N ASN A 218 10.93 -2.51 12.31
CA ASN A 218 12.03 -3.20 12.95
C ASN A 218 11.98 -4.65 12.48
N LYS A 219 13.03 -5.14 11.82
CA LYS A 219 13.11 -6.53 11.34
C LYS A 219 12.88 -7.59 12.43
N ASN A 220 13.08 -7.23 13.70
CA ASN A 220 12.85 -8.13 14.82
C ASN A 220 11.43 -8.07 15.37
N ASP A 221 10.63 -7.10 14.93
CA ASP A 221 9.23 -6.92 15.31
C ASP A 221 8.42 -8.17 14.92
N PRO A 222 7.72 -8.81 15.88
CA PRO A 222 6.87 -9.94 15.58
C PRO A 222 5.71 -9.61 14.62
N ASN A 223 5.21 -8.37 14.59
CA ASN A 223 4.17 -7.94 13.64
C ASN A 223 4.70 -7.94 12.20
N VAL A 224 5.83 -7.28 11.94
CA VAL A 224 6.51 -7.34 10.63
C VAL A 224 6.78 -8.79 10.20
N LYS A 225 7.21 -9.66 11.12
CA LYS A 225 7.42 -11.09 10.82
C LYS A 225 6.12 -11.84 10.49
N MET A 226 5.02 -11.47 11.15
CA MET A 226 3.70 -12.02 10.87
C MET A 226 3.24 -11.60 9.47
N ASP A 227 3.36 -10.31 9.16
CA ASP A 227 2.88 -9.72 7.92
C ASP A 227 3.69 -10.25 6.74
N LEU A 228 5.02 -10.24 6.81
CA LEU A 228 5.89 -10.87 5.80
C LEU A 228 5.58 -12.36 5.59
N HIS A 229 5.29 -13.11 6.66
CA HIS A 229 4.92 -14.53 6.55
C HIS A 229 3.57 -14.69 5.85
N ASN A 230 2.54 -13.98 6.27
CA ASN A 230 1.19 -14.11 5.72
C ASN A 230 1.10 -13.57 4.29
N ASN A 231 1.83 -12.49 3.98
CA ASN A 231 1.98 -11.95 2.63
C ASN A 231 2.52 -13.04 1.70
N LYS A 232 3.62 -13.70 2.11
CA LYS A 232 4.25 -14.80 1.36
C LYS A 232 3.32 -16.01 1.16
N GLU A 233 2.61 -16.44 2.21
CA GLU A 233 1.65 -17.55 2.10
C GLU A 233 0.48 -17.20 1.15
N GLY A 234 0.02 -15.94 1.15
CA GLY A 234 -0.96 -15.43 0.20
C GLY A 234 -0.49 -15.57 -1.25
N ARG A 235 0.72 -15.09 -1.55
CA ARG A 235 1.29 -15.20 -2.90
C ARG A 235 1.46 -16.64 -3.35
N TYR A 236 2.01 -17.50 -2.48
CA TYR A 236 2.11 -18.93 -2.76
C TYR A 236 0.77 -19.55 -3.06
N ARG A 237 -0.28 -19.15 -2.34
CA ARG A 237 -1.60 -19.68 -2.59
C ARG A 237 -2.15 -19.23 -3.95
N ALA A 238 -2.04 -17.96 -4.30
CA ALA A 238 -2.47 -17.48 -5.61
C ALA A 238 -1.75 -18.21 -6.75
N ALA A 239 -0.44 -18.46 -6.61
CA ALA A 239 0.32 -19.25 -7.57
C ALA A 239 -0.14 -20.72 -7.64
N GLN A 240 -0.51 -21.34 -6.51
CA GLN A 240 -1.05 -22.70 -6.47
C GLN A 240 -2.40 -22.81 -7.19
N ASP A 241 -3.27 -21.82 -6.97
CA ASP A 241 -4.58 -21.73 -7.60
C ASP A 241 -4.48 -21.24 -9.05
N ARG A 242 -3.31 -20.73 -9.45
CA ARG A 242 -3.02 -20.15 -10.78
C ARG A 242 -3.90 -18.96 -11.09
N LEU A 243 -4.16 -18.13 -10.09
CA LEU A 243 -4.99 -16.95 -10.24
C LEU A 243 -4.32 -15.94 -11.18
N ASP A 244 -5.11 -15.38 -12.09
CA ASP A 244 -4.72 -14.34 -13.01
C ASP A 244 -5.83 -13.28 -13.16
N PHE A 245 -5.64 -12.34 -14.08
CA PHE A 245 -6.53 -11.18 -14.21
C PHE A 245 -7.93 -11.53 -14.75
N GLU A 246 -8.10 -12.70 -15.36
CA GLU A 246 -9.41 -13.16 -15.83
C GLU A 246 -10.27 -13.72 -14.69
N ASP A 247 -9.65 -14.05 -13.56
CA ASP A 247 -10.36 -14.49 -12.36
C ASP A 247 -11.07 -13.33 -11.66
N SER A 248 -12.12 -13.69 -10.92
CA SER A 248 -12.92 -12.74 -10.18
C SER A 248 -12.43 -12.56 -8.74
N TYR A 249 -12.87 -11.48 -8.10
CA TYR A 249 -12.69 -11.33 -6.66
C TYR A 249 -13.32 -12.48 -5.85
N LEU A 250 -14.34 -13.18 -6.38
CA LEU A 250 -14.88 -14.36 -5.69
C LEU A 250 -13.85 -15.49 -5.64
N ASP A 251 -13.12 -15.73 -6.73
CA ASP A 251 -12.06 -16.74 -6.80
C ASP A 251 -10.92 -16.41 -5.81
N ALA A 252 -10.51 -15.14 -5.75
CA ALA A 252 -9.53 -14.66 -4.77
C ALA A 252 -10.03 -14.82 -3.32
N ARG A 253 -11.32 -14.56 -3.04
CA ARG A 253 -11.92 -14.75 -1.71
C ARG A 253 -11.95 -16.23 -1.33
N GLU A 254 -12.39 -17.11 -2.22
CA GLU A 254 -12.38 -18.56 -2.00
C GLU A 254 -10.95 -19.08 -1.72
N SER A 255 -9.99 -18.52 -2.45
CA SER A 255 -8.58 -18.76 -2.23
C SER A 255 -8.16 -18.35 -0.81
N ALA A 256 -8.46 -17.12 -0.39
CA ALA A 256 -8.15 -16.65 0.96
C ALA A 256 -8.79 -17.50 2.06
N HIS A 257 -10.05 -17.92 1.90
CA HIS A 257 -10.76 -18.79 2.85
C HIS A 257 -10.11 -20.15 3.02
N THR A 258 -9.73 -20.77 1.92
CA THR A 258 -9.04 -22.07 1.96
C THR A 258 -7.67 -21.92 2.63
N LEU A 259 -6.96 -20.79 2.42
CA LEU A 259 -5.67 -20.54 3.07
C LEU A 259 -5.85 -20.30 4.57
N TYR A 260 -6.88 -19.55 4.97
CA TYR A 260 -7.21 -19.30 6.37
C TYR A 260 -7.46 -20.59 7.17
N LYS A 261 -8.10 -21.58 6.55
CA LYS A 261 -8.41 -22.89 7.15
C LYS A 261 -7.26 -23.90 7.04
N SER A 262 -6.14 -23.54 6.42
CA SER A 262 -5.04 -24.47 6.13
C SER A 262 -4.10 -24.76 7.30
N GLY A 263 -4.09 -23.91 8.33
CA GLY A 263 -3.07 -23.98 9.40
C GLY A 263 -1.78 -23.21 9.12
N LYS A 264 -1.61 -22.64 7.91
CA LYS A 264 -0.35 -22.01 7.47
C LYS A 264 -0.17 -20.57 7.93
N LEU A 265 -1.27 -19.84 8.15
CA LEU A 265 -1.22 -18.44 8.57
C LEU A 265 -0.79 -18.32 10.03
N LYS A 266 -0.23 -17.16 10.37
CA LYS A 266 0.23 -16.83 11.71
C LYS A 266 -0.44 -15.58 12.24
N TYR A 267 -0.68 -15.56 13.54
CA TYR A 267 -1.16 -14.40 14.28
C TYR A 267 -0.27 -14.14 15.50
N LEU A 268 -0.40 -12.97 16.12
CA LEU A 268 0.30 -12.60 17.35
C LEU A 268 -0.52 -12.99 18.57
N LYS A 269 -0.19 -14.10 19.22
CA LYS A 269 -0.85 -14.46 20.48
C LYS A 269 -0.59 -13.38 21.54
N ASN A 270 -1.62 -13.06 22.32
CA ASN A 270 -1.69 -11.98 23.31
C ASN A 270 -1.72 -10.54 22.74
N TRP A 271 -1.94 -10.36 21.43
CA TRP A 271 -2.05 -9.04 20.82
C TRP A 271 -3.13 -8.17 21.48
N ASP A 272 -4.24 -8.79 21.91
CA ASP A 272 -5.37 -8.14 22.56
C ASP A 272 -5.03 -7.61 23.96
N LYS A 273 -4.11 -8.28 24.65
CA LYS A 273 -3.65 -7.91 26.00
C LYS A 273 -2.45 -6.97 25.99
N TYR A 274 -1.60 -7.07 24.98
CA TYR A 274 -0.32 -6.37 24.88
C TYR A 274 -0.07 -5.76 23.48
N PRO A 275 -0.98 -4.93 22.96
CA PRO A 275 -0.97 -4.49 21.56
C PRO A 275 0.24 -3.64 21.14
N SER A 276 1.06 -3.22 22.10
CA SER A 276 2.26 -2.39 21.84
C SER A 276 3.50 -2.90 22.58
N ASP A 277 3.41 -4.06 23.24
CA ASP A 277 4.53 -4.68 23.95
C ASP A 277 4.98 -5.93 23.19
N TRP A 278 5.76 -5.67 22.14
CA TRP A 278 6.26 -6.66 21.20
C TRP A 278 7.02 -7.81 21.86
N GLY A 279 7.63 -7.59 23.04
CA GLY A 279 8.34 -8.62 23.80
C GLY A 279 7.41 -9.69 24.40
N LYS A 280 6.10 -9.43 24.46
CA LYS A 280 5.08 -10.35 25.00
C LYS A 280 4.22 -11.01 23.92
N LEU A 281 4.41 -10.63 22.66
CA LEU A 281 3.68 -11.19 21.54
C LEU A 281 4.39 -12.43 21.01
N ILE A 282 3.60 -13.49 20.80
CA ILE A 282 4.14 -14.77 20.33
C ILE A 282 3.54 -15.07 18.96
N LEU A 283 4.39 -15.11 17.95
CA LEU A 283 3.98 -15.50 16.61
C LEU A 283 3.53 -16.97 16.61
N THR A 284 2.26 -17.21 16.30
CA THR A 284 1.58 -18.49 16.49
C THR A 284 0.82 -18.89 15.23
N SER A 285 1.04 -20.12 14.75
CA SER A 285 0.22 -20.68 13.65
C SER A 285 -1.18 -21.03 14.14
N PHE A 286 -2.17 -20.95 13.25
CA PHE A 286 -3.55 -21.28 13.58
C PHE A 286 -4.29 -21.90 12.40
N THR A 287 -5.27 -22.74 12.70
CA THR A 287 -6.28 -23.22 11.75
C THR A 287 -7.54 -22.41 11.97
N GLY A 288 -7.93 -21.60 10.98
CA GLY A 288 -9.16 -20.84 11.03
C GLY A 288 -10.41 -21.73 10.96
N SER A 289 -11.52 -21.25 11.48
CA SER A 289 -12.83 -21.91 11.38
C SER A 289 -13.92 -20.94 10.91
N ASN A 290 -15.03 -21.46 10.39
CA ASN A 290 -16.18 -20.62 10.02
C ASN A 290 -16.74 -19.83 11.22
N SER A 291 -16.57 -20.34 12.44
CA SER A 291 -17.00 -19.63 13.66
C SER A 291 -16.14 -18.43 14.01
N ASP A 292 -14.99 -18.24 13.35
CA ASP A 292 -14.19 -17.02 13.49
C ASP A 292 -14.83 -15.84 12.73
N PHE A 293 -15.76 -16.10 11.79
CA PHE A 293 -16.46 -15.08 11.01
C PHE A 293 -17.78 -14.65 11.68
N ILE A 294 -18.08 -13.36 11.59
CA ILE A 294 -19.35 -12.75 12.01
C ILE A 294 -20.39 -12.85 10.90
N ASN A 295 -19.97 -12.65 9.65
CA ASN A 295 -20.83 -12.80 8.48
C ASN A 295 -20.45 -14.05 7.68
N ASP A 296 -21.42 -14.62 6.98
CA ASP A 296 -21.22 -15.85 6.21
C ASP A 296 -20.35 -15.57 4.97
N PRO A 297 -19.23 -16.29 4.79
CA PRO A 297 -18.37 -16.12 3.63
C PRO A 297 -19.00 -16.50 2.29
N ALA A 298 -20.15 -17.18 2.28
CA ALA A 298 -20.88 -17.56 1.07
C ALA A 298 -21.71 -16.43 0.44
N TYR A 299 -21.78 -15.25 1.07
CA TYR A 299 -22.59 -14.11 0.63
C TYR A 299 -21.76 -12.83 0.53
#